data_AF-A0A2P6M6T6-F1
#
_entry.id   AF-A0A2P6M6T6-F1
#
_cell.length_a   1.000
_cell.length_b   1.000
_cell.length_c   1.000
_cell.angle_alpha   90.00
_cell.angle_beta   90.00
_cell.angle_gamma   90.00
#
_symmetry.space_group_name_H-M   'P 1'
#
loop_
_entity.id
_entity.type
_entity.pdbx_description
1 polymer ?
#
loop_
_entity_poly.entity_id
_entity_poly.type
_entity_poly.pdbx_seq_one_letter_code
_entity_poly.pdbx_strand_id
1 'polypeptide(L)'
;MRLACLLFAAALATLPISPATGAQAPAARRIALSFDDAPRADGAFFTGAERTRRLVAGLDAAGVQGALVFATTSNLDAAPDGAARLRAYADAGHAIGNHSHAHPWLRRSEADAYLADVRAANERLSALGFAPAFFRYPFLDEGKDAAQRDAAREGLSALGLRNGYVTVDNYDWYLDVLAAEALAANPDFDRDVLRRLYVGVLLDAVRFYDGIGRETLGRSPAHVLLLHENDLAALFITDLVAALRADGWQVVPAAEAYEDPIAGSAPDTLFNGQGRVAALARVAGRAPHELVHPLEDEAALRELFVERGLLPAPQP
;
A
#
# COMPACT_ATOMS: atom_id res chain seq x y z
N MET A 1 54.11 -78.68 3.90
CA MET A 1 53.97 -77.33 4.48
C MET A 1 52.78 -76.64 3.81
N ARG A 2 51.68 -76.45 4.55
CA ARG A 2 50.44 -75.82 4.05
C ARG A 2 50.57 -74.30 4.26
N LEU A 3 50.52 -73.51 3.18
CA LEU A 3 50.43 -72.04 3.25
C LEU A 3 48.94 -71.66 3.25
N ALA A 4 48.50 -71.00 4.32
CA ALA A 4 47.14 -70.48 4.44
C ALA A 4 47.09 -69.04 3.88
N CYS A 5 46.28 -68.82 2.85
CA CYS A 5 45.91 -67.48 2.38
C CYS A 5 44.80 -66.92 3.29
N LEU A 6 45.10 -65.83 4.01
CA LEU A 6 44.11 -65.03 4.74
C LEU A 6 43.47 -64.03 3.77
N LEU A 7 42.17 -64.21 3.50
CA LEU A 7 41.32 -63.25 2.81
C LEU A 7 40.87 -62.18 3.82
N PHE A 8 41.24 -60.92 3.57
CA PHE A 8 40.74 -59.76 4.32
C PHE A 8 39.42 -59.31 3.66
N ALA A 9 38.29 -59.56 4.32
CA ALA A 9 36.99 -59.01 3.92
C ALA A 9 36.87 -57.58 4.48
N ALA A 10 36.98 -56.57 3.62
CA ALA A 10 36.69 -55.18 3.98
C ALA A 10 35.16 -54.97 4.01
N ALA A 11 34.60 -54.81 5.21
CA ALA A 11 33.21 -54.44 5.39
C ALA A 11 33.03 -52.95 5.06
N LEU A 12 32.42 -52.63 3.91
CA LEU A 12 31.95 -51.27 3.62
C LEU A 12 30.73 -50.97 4.51
N ALA A 13 30.90 -50.11 5.50
CA ALA A 13 29.80 -49.54 6.27
C ALA A 13 29.09 -48.48 5.42
N THR A 14 27.88 -48.80 4.95
CA THR A 14 26.98 -47.81 4.32
C THR A 14 26.33 -46.97 5.41
N LEU A 15 26.78 -45.72 5.54
CA LEU A 15 26.12 -44.74 6.41
C LEU A 15 24.79 -44.29 5.76
N PRO A 16 23.66 -44.28 6.50
CA PRO A 16 22.41 -43.75 5.98
C PRO A 16 22.54 -42.23 5.80
N ILE A 17 22.37 -41.77 4.56
CA ILE A 17 22.21 -40.35 4.25
C ILE A 17 20.77 -39.99 4.62
N SER A 18 20.56 -39.49 5.83
CA SER A 18 19.29 -38.86 6.19
C SER A 18 19.10 -37.62 5.30
N PRO A 19 17.95 -37.46 4.61
CA PRO A 19 17.66 -36.23 3.91
C PRO A 19 17.60 -35.12 4.96
N ALA A 20 18.53 -34.17 4.88
CA ALA A 20 18.39 -32.92 5.60
C ALA A 20 17.12 -32.25 5.06
N THR A 21 16.02 -32.33 5.82
CA THR A 21 14.91 -31.40 5.67
C THR A 21 15.45 -30.03 6.01
N GLY A 22 16.04 -29.37 5.03
CA GLY A 22 16.37 -27.96 5.10
C GLY A 22 15.06 -27.24 5.39
N ALA A 23 14.91 -26.75 6.61
CA ALA A 23 13.86 -25.79 6.92
C ALA A 23 14.10 -24.62 5.96
N GLN A 24 13.27 -24.52 4.92
CA GLN A 24 13.22 -23.34 4.07
C GLN A 24 13.05 -22.17 5.04
N ALA A 25 13.99 -21.22 5.04
CA ALA A 25 13.77 -19.98 5.78
C ALA A 25 12.37 -19.48 5.39
N PRO A 26 11.52 -19.12 6.37
CA PRO A 26 10.18 -18.66 6.05
C PRO A 26 10.33 -17.54 5.02
N ALA A 27 9.61 -17.66 3.89
CA ALA A 27 9.70 -16.68 2.83
C ALA A 27 9.48 -15.28 3.45
N ALA A 28 10.40 -14.36 3.19
CA ALA A 28 10.33 -13.02 3.77
C ALA A 28 8.96 -12.40 3.44
N ARG A 29 8.32 -11.79 4.44
CA ARG A 29 7.10 -11.02 4.20
C ARG A 29 7.46 -9.83 3.33
N ARG A 30 6.74 -9.63 2.23
CA ARG A 30 7.06 -8.59 1.24
C ARG A 30 5.99 -7.52 1.25
N ILE A 31 6.38 -6.26 1.16
CA ILE A 31 5.46 -5.14 1.09
C ILE A 31 5.98 -4.06 0.14
N ALA A 32 5.11 -3.55 -0.73
CA ALA A 32 5.35 -2.39 -1.56
C ALA A 32 4.61 -1.17 -1.01
N LEU A 33 5.15 0.01 -1.27
CA LEU A 33 4.54 1.28 -0.88
C LEU A 33 3.84 1.91 -2.08
N SER A 34 2.62 2.38 -1.87
CA SER A 34 1.88 3.18 -2.85
C SER A 34 1.33 4.47 -2.25
N PHE A 35 1.26 5.53 -3.04
CA PHE A 35 0.83 6.86 -2.61
C PHE A 35 -0.27 7.39 -3.52
N ASP A 36 -1.43 7.67 -2.97
CA ASP A 36 -2.58 8.20 -3.70
C ASP A 36 -2.62 9.73 -3.66
N ASP A 37 -3.47 10.30 -4.51
CA ASP A 37 -3.78 11.73 -4.65
C ASP A 37 -2.67 12.67 -5.11
N ALA A 38 -1.53 12.13 -5.56
CA ALA A 38 -0.42 12.95 -5.98
C ALA A 38 -0.75 13.78 -7.25
N PRO A 39 -0.19 14.99 -7.38
CA PRO A 39 0.36 15.80 -6.32
C PRO A 39 -0.77 16.43 -5.49
N ARG A 40 -0.70 16.45 -4.15
CA ARG A 40 -1.70 17.16 -3.33
C ARG A 40 -1.36 18.66 -3.19
N ALA A 41 -2.34 19.49 -2.81
CA ALA A 41 -2.14 20.91 -2.47
C ALA A 41 -1.41 21.09 -1.14
N ASP A 42 -0.98 22.32 -0.80
CA ASP A 42 -0.27 22.63 0.46
C ASP A 42 -0.95 22.03 1.70
N GLY A 43 -0.14 21.45 2.58
CA GLY A 43 -0.55 20.88 3.85
C GLY A 43 -0.24 21.78 5.04
N ALA A 44 -0.51 21.30 6.25
CA ALA A 44 -0.29 22.05 7.48
C ALA A 44 1.19 22.21 7.85
N PHE A 45 2.03 21.26 7.45
CA PHE A 45 3.46 21.27 7.73
C PHE A 45 4.28 21.80 6.56
N PHE A 46 3.86 21.51 5.32
CA PHE A 46 4.65 21.82 4.12
C PHE A 46 3.79 22.34 2.97
N THR A 47 4.41 23.21 2.15
CA THR A 47 3.92 23.40 0.77
C THR A 47 3.97 22.08 0.00
N GLY A 48 3.15 21.93 -1.03
CA GLY A 48 3.12 20.73 -1.85
C GLY A 48 4.49 20.41 -2.47
N ALA A 49 5.19 21.41 -2.99
CA ALA A 49 6.54 21.27 -3.53
C ALA A 49 7.53 20.72 -2.50
N GLU A 50 7.50 21.28 -1.29
CA GLU A 50 8.38 20.89 -0.18
C GLU A 50 8.10 19.45 0.28
N ARG A 51 6.83 19.09 0.42
CA ARG A 51 6.41 17.72 0.76
C ARG A 51 6.89 16.72 -0.27
N THR A 52 6.68 16.97 -1.56
CA THR A 52 7.15 16.08 -2.64
C THR A 52 8.67 15.88 -2.56
N ARG A 53 9.43 16.97 -2.39
CA ARG A 53 10.89 16.93 -2.24
C ARG A 53 11.31 16.08 -1.03
N ARG A 54 10.63 16.25 0.11
CA ARG A 54 10.90 15.48 1.34
C ARG A 54 10.55 14.01 1.21
N LEU A 55 9.40 13.70 0.64
CA LEU A 55 8.96 12.31 0.45
C LEU A 55 9.92 11.56 -0.48
N VAL A 56 10.31 12.16 -1.62
CA VAL A 56 11.31 11.59 -2.52
C VAL A 56 12.64 11.35 -1.80
N ALA A 57 13.15 12.36 -1.08
CA ALA A 57 14.40 12.23 -0.33
C ALA A 57 14.33 11.18 0.79
N GLY A 58 13.18 11.06 1.46
CA GLY A 58 12.96 10.07 2.51
C GLY A 58 12.87 8.65 1.95
N LEU A 59 12.22 8.45 0.80
CA LEU A 59 12.20 7.16 0.09
C LEU A 59 13.61 6.74 -0.34
N ASP A 60 14.39 7.66 -0.91
CA ASP A 60 15.79 7.41 -1.30
C ASP A 60 16.67 7.08 -0.09
N ALA A 61 16.61 7.89 0.97
CA ALA A 61 17.36 7.65 2.21
C ALA A 61 16.99 6.32 2.89
N ALA A 62 15.73 5.90 2.76
CA ALA A 62 15.25 4.61 3.23
C ALA A 62 15.58 3.46 2.26
N GLY A 63 16.15 3.72 1.08
CA GLY A 63 16.45 2.71 0.07
C GLY A 63 15.20 2.05 -0.51
N VAL A 64 14.09 2.79 -0.62
CA VAL A 64 12.88 2.34 -1.28
C VAL A 64 12.98 2.65 -2.77
N GLN A 65 12.86 1.62 -3.61
CA GLN A 65 12.89 1.75 -5.06
C GLN A 65 11.55 1.31 -5.64
N GLY A 66 11.08 1.98 -6.69
CA GLY A 66 9.87 1.55 -7.40
C GLY A 66 8.58 1.57 -6.57
N ALA A 67 8.41 2.52 -5.65
CA ALA A 67 7.09 2.85 -5.10
C ALA A 67 6.13 3.25 -6.23
N LEU A 68 4.83 3.13 -6.00
CA LEU A 68 3.80 3.48 -6.99
C LEU A 68 3.03 4.73 -6.55
N VAL A 69 3.11 5.79 -7.33
CA VAL A 69 2.48 7.08 -7.05
C VAL A 69 1.30 7.27 -7.99
N PHE A 70 0.08 7.22 -7.46
CA PHE A 70 -1.15 7.39 -8.23
C PHE A 70 -1.51 8.87 -8.35
N ALA A 71 -1.63 9.33 -9.59
CA ALA A 71 -1.82 10.73 -9.90
C ALA A 71 -3.29 11.08 -10.18
N THR A 72 -3.80 12.06 -9.43
CA THR A 72 -5.10 12.70 -9.71
C THR A 72 -4.84 13.91 -10.60
N THR A 73 -5.25 13.85 -11.86
CA THR A 73 -4.75 14.84 -12.85
C THR A 73 -5.37 16.23 -12.71
N SER A 74 -6.56 16.38 -12.11
CA SER A 74 -7.07 17.71 -11.75
C SER A 74 -6.24 18.38 -10.65
N ASN A 75 -5.69 17.62 -9.69
CA ASN A 75 -4.76 18.17 -8.70
C ASN A 75 -3.44 18.61 -9.38
N LEU A 76 -2.95 17.81 -10.33
CA LEU A 76 -1.78 18.18 -11.14
C LEU A 76 -2.00 19.49 -11.90
N ASP A 77 -3.16 19.66 -12.52
CA ASP A 77 -3.47 20.86 -13.31
C ASP A 77 -3.72 22.09 -12.44
N ALA A 78 -4.22 21.91 -11.21
CA ALA A 78 -4.40 22.99 -10.24
C ALA A 78 -3.07 23.49 -9.63
N ALA A 79 -2.06 22.62 -9.53
CA ALA A 79 -0.75 22.98 -8.99
C ALA A 79 0.15 23.60 -10.08
N PRO A 80 0.69 24.83 -9.88
CA PRO A 80 1.58 25.45 -10.86
C PRO A 80 2.83 24.62 -11.23
N ASP A 81 3.28 23.78 -10.28
CA ASP A 81 4.43 22.89 -10.40
C ASP A 81 4.04 21.40 -10.44
N GLY A 82 2.74 21.08 -10.64
CA GLY A 82 2.23 19.70 -10.53
C GLY A 82 2.94 18.69 -11.44
N ALA A 83 3.23 19.08 -12.69
CA ALA A 83 3.98 18.24 -13.62
C ALA A 83 5.44 18.01 -13.18
N ALA A 84 6.09 19.04 -12.61
CA ALA A 84 7.44 18.92 -12.07
C ALA A 84 7.47 18.03 -10.83
N ARG A 85 6.44 18.10 -9.97
CA ARG A 85 6.29 17.24 -8.79
C ARG A 85 6.11 15.77 -9.15
N LEU A 86 5.27 15.43 -10.14
CA LEU A 86 5.19 14.05 -10.62
C LEU A 86 6.50 13.58 -11.28
N ARG A 87 7.17 14.47 -12.03
CA ARG A 87 8.47 14.14 -12.62
C ARG A 87 9.51 13.80 -11.55
N ALA A 88 9.52 14.50 -10.42
CA ALA A 88 10.46 14.24 -9.33
C ALA A 88 10.34 12.79 -8.79
N TYR A 89 9.12 12.25 -8.67
CA TYR A 89 8.93 10.84 -8.31
C TYR A 89 9.45 9.89 -9.39
N ALA A 90 9.14 10.17 -10.67
CA ALA A 90 9.59 9.34 -11.78
C ALA A 90 11.11 9.33 -11.95
N ASP A 91 11.77 10.49 -11.82
CA ASP A 91 13.22 10.65 -11.91
C ASP A 91 13.94 9.94 -10.74
N ALA A 92 13.27 9.82 -9.59
CA ALA A 92 13.72 9.00 -8.45
C ALA A 92 13.47 7.48 -8.64
N GLY A 93 12.94 7.06 -9.79
CA GLY A 93 12.70 5.65 -10.11
C GLY A 93 11.40 5.08 -9.53
N HIS A 94 10.43 5.93 -9.20
CA HIS A 94 9.09 5.51 -8.80
C HIS A 94 8.13 5.49 -10.01
N ALA A 95 7.17 4.57 -9.98
CA ALA A 95 6.20 4.44 -11.06
C ALA A 95 5.04 5.43 -10.87
N ILE A 96 4.52 5.95 -11.97
CA ILE A 96 3.32 6.81 -11.96
C ILE A 96 2.11 5.99 -12.40
N GLY A 97 1.09 5.94 -11.55
CA GLY A 97 -0.22 5.32 -11.80
C GLY A 97 -1.30 6.35 -12.09
N ASN A 98 -2.42 5.89 -12.66
CA ASN A 98 -3.59 6.73 -12.93
C ASN A 98 -4.55 6.67 -11.73
N HIS A 99 -4.95 7.83 -11.18
CA HIS A 99 -5.94 7.93 -10.12
C HIS A 99 -7.21 8.69 -10.53
N SER A 100 -7.56 8.62 -11.81
CA SER A 100 -8.61 9.39 -12.47
C SER A 100 -8.31 10.89 -12.56
N HIS A 101 -9.20 11.65 -13.19
CA HIS A 101 -9.02 13.08 -13.37
C HIS A 101 -9.64 13.84 -12.21
N ALA A 102 -10.94 13.67 -11.96
CA ALA A 102 -11.68 14.41 -10.93
C ALA A 102 -11.79 13.68 -9.58
N HIS A 103 -11.17 12.50 -9.44
CA HIS A 103 -11.29 11.63 -8.26
C HIS A 103 -12.76 11.28 -7.90
N PRO A 104 -13.63 10.93 -8.87
CA PRO A 104 -15.03 10.62 -8.57
C PRO A 104 -15.17 9.26 -7.88
N TRP A 105 -16.16 9.13 -6.99
CA TRP A 105 -16.53 7.83 -6.42
C TRP A 105 -17.40 7.06 -7.42
N LEU A 106 -16.91 5.93 -7.94
CA LEU A 106 -17.62 5.14 -8.97
C LEU A 106 -19.04 4.74 -8.52
N ARG A 107 -19.21 4.31 -7.28
CA ARG A 107 -20.53 3.98 -6.69
C ARG A 107 -21.58 5.10 -6.86
N ARG A 108 -21.13 6.36 -6.88
CA ARG A 108 -21.97 7.57 -7.01
C ARG A 108 -21.96 8.16 -8.42
N SER A 109 -21.30 7.50 -9.36
CA SER A 109 -21.12 7.96 -10.74
C SER A 109 -21.82 7.03 -11.71
N GLU A 110 -22.09 7.53 -12.92
CA GLU A 110 -22.46 6.66 -14.05
C GLU A 110 -21.19 6.04 -14.65
N ALA A 111 -21.23 4.76 -15.03
CA ALA A 111 -20.04 4.01 -15.43
C ALA A 111 -19.31 4.63 -16.63
N ASP A 112 -20.05 5.08 -17.65
CA ASP A 112 -19.48 5.70 -18.84
C ASP A 112 -18.79 7.04 -18.53
N ALA A 113 -19.42 7.86 -17.67
CA ALA A 113 -18.86 9.13 -17.25
C ALA A 113 -17.58 8.93 -16.42
N TYR A 114 -17.59 7.93 -15.53
CA TYR A 114 -16.41 7.53 -14.78
C TYR A 114 -15.27 7.05 -15.68
N LEU A 115 -15.54 6.17 -16.65
CA LEU A 115 -14.52 5.69 -17.59
C LEU A 115 -13.99 6.79 -18.51
N ALA A 116 -14.81 7.78 -18.87
CA ALA A 116 -14.35 8.97 -19.57
C ALA A 116 -13.38 9.80 -18.72
N ASP A 117 -13.65 9.96 -17.42
CA ASP A 117 -12.76 10.63 -16.47
C ASP A 117 -11.42 9.88 -16.31
N VAL A 118 -11.46 8.54 -16.20
CA VAL A 118 -10.25 7.70 -16.18
C VAL A 118 -9.42 7.84 -17.47
N ARG A 119 -10.09 7.86 -18.63
CA ARG A 119 -9.44 8.05 -19.93
C ARG A 119 -8.78 9.42 -20.03
N ALA A 120 -9.46 10.48 -19.60
CA ALA A 120 -8.91 11.84 -19.60
C ALA A 120 -7.62 11.91 -18.77
N ALA A 121 -7.60 11.28 -17.59
CA ALA A 121 -6.37 11.19 -16.80
C ALA A 121 -5.27 10.38 -17.49
N ASN A 122 -5.61 9.28 -18.16
CA ASN A 122 -4.64 8.46 -18.87
C ASN A 122 -3.99 9.23 -20.03
N GLU A 123 -4.79 9.96 -20.80
CA GLU A 123 -4.32 10.85 -21.88
C GLU A 123 -3.45 11.98 -21.34
N ARG A 124 -3.86 12.60 -20.22
CA ARG A 124 -3.11 13.69 -19.59
C ARG A 124 -1.73 13.22 -19.09
N LEU A 125 -1.66 12.06 -18.45
CA LEU A 125 -0.39 11.46 -18.01
C LEU A 125 0.48 11.04 -19.20
N SER A 126 -0.13 10.50 -20.26
CA SER A 126 0.57 10.14 -21.51
C SER A 126 1.15 11.35 -22.23
N ALA A 127 0.45 12.49 -22.24
CA ALA A 127 0.94 13.74 -22.81
C ALA A 127 2.15 14.31 -22.03
N LEU A 128 2.29 13.95 -20.75
CA LEU A 128 3.48 14.24 -19.95
C LEU A 128 4.58 13.19 -20.14
N GLY A 129 4.40 12.17 -20.98
CA GLY A 129 5.39 11.13 -21.24
C GLY A 129 5.43 10.01 -20.18
N PHE A 130 4.38 9.89 -19.36
CA PHE A 130 4.20 8.72 -18.50
C PHE A 130 3.41 7.65 -19.24
N ALA A 131 3.59 6.37 -18.89
CA ALA A 131 2.80 5.26 -19.42
C ALA A 131 2.22 4.44 -18.26
N PRO A 132 1.12 4.91 -17.64
CA PRO A 132 0.54 4.25 -16.48
C PRO A 132 0.08 2.83 -16.85
N ALA A 133 0.59 1.82 -16.15
CA ALA A 133 0.11 0.44 -16.27
C ALA A 133 -0.97 0.09 -15.24
N PHE A 134 -1.11 0.92 -14.21
CA PHE A 134 -2.01 0.70 -13.08
C PHE A 134 -2.97 1.86 -12.92
N PHE A 135 -4.20 1.52 -12.56
CA PHE A 135 -5.26 2.44 -12.17
C PHE A 135 -5.73 2.12 -10.74
N ARG A 136 -5.83 3.13 -9.89
CA ARG A 136 -6.40 3.00 -8.55
C ARG A 136 -7.77 3.65 -8.53
N TYR A 137 -8.79 2.90 -8.11
CA TYR A 137 -10.14 3.44 -7.90
C TYR A 137 -10.10 4.45 -6.73
N PRO A 138 -10.55 5.70 -6.93
CA PRO A 138 -10.91 6.57 -5.82
C PRO A 138 -11.80 5.83 -4.80
N PHE A 139 -11.50 6.01 -3.52
CA PHE A 139 -12.22 5.35 -2.41
C PHE A 139 -12.12 3.81 -2.38
N LEU A 140 -11.23 3.21 -3.19
CA LEU A 140 -11.08 1.75 -3.33
C LEU A 140 -12.37 1.00 -3.70
N ASP A 141 -13.38 1.72 -4.20
CA ASP A 141 -14.72 1.20 -4.45
C ASP A 141 -14.92 0.98 -5.95
N GLU A 142 -15.19 -0.28 -6.32
CA GLU A 142 -15.36 -0.69 -7.71
C GLU A 142 -16.81 -0.58 -8.22
N GLY A 143 -17.75 -0.01 -7.46
CA GLY A 143 -19.12 0.27 -7.90
C GLY A 143 -20.22 -0.21 -6.94
N LYS A 144 -21.45 0.22 -7.23
CA LYS A 144 -22.64 -0.05 -6.39
C LYS A 144 -23.23 -1.45 -6.57
N ASP A 145 -22.98 -2.08 -7.70
CA ASP A 145 -23.48 -3.41 -8.07
C ASP A 145 -22.49 -4.14 -9.00
N ALA A 146 -22.73 -5.43 -9.20
CA ALA A 146 -21.84 -6.28 -10.01
C ALA A 146 -21.74 -5.82 -11.47
N ALA A 147 -22.83 -5.30 -12.04
CA ALA A 147 -22.83 -4.82 -13.42
C ALA A 147 -21.93 -3.60 -13.58
N GLN A 148 -22.00 -2.64 -12.65
CA GLN A 148 -21.13 -1.46 -12.66
C GLN A 148 -19.66 -1.85 -12.44
N ARG A 149 -19.38 -2.78 -11.52
CA ARG A 149 -18.03 -3.31 -11.28
C ARG A 149 -17.45 -3.94 -12.53
N ASP A 150 -18.20 -4.83 -13.16
CA ASP A 150 -17.72 -5.59 -14.31
C ASP A 150 -17.53 -4.67 -15.52
N ALA A 151 -18.43 -3.70 -15.74
CA ALA A 151 -18.27 -2.66 -16.75
C ALA A 151 -17.02 -1.80 -16.52
N ALA A 152 -16.73 -1.42 -15.27
CA ALA A 152 -15.52 -0.67 -14.94
C ALA A 152 -14.25 -1.50 -15.19
N ARG A 153 -14.24 -2.77 -14.77
CA ARG A 153 -13.11 -3.69 -15.01
C ARG A 153 -12.83 -3.89 -16.51
N GLU A 154 -13.88 -4.08 -17.31
CA GLU A 154 -13.78 -4.19 -18.77
C GLU A 154 -13.24 -2.89 -19.38
N GLY A 155 -13.77 -1.74 -18.96
CA GLY A 155 -13.33 -0.43 -19.41
C GLY A 155 -11.85 -0.15 -19.11
N LEU A 156 -11.37 -0.52 -17.91
CA LEU A 156 -9.95 -0.42 -17.56
C LEU A 156 -9.09 -1.34 -18.44
N SER A 157 -9.51 -2.58 -18.66
CA SER A 157 -8.82 -3.53 -19.53
C SER A 157 -8.70 -2.99 -20.97
N ALA A 158 -9.76 -2.39 -21.50
CA ALA A 158 -9.77 -1.76 -22.82
C ALA A 158 -8.81 -0.56 -22.93
N LEU A 159 -8.51 0.10 -21.80
CA LEU A 159 -7.49 1.16 -21.71
C LEU A 159 -6.08 0.63 -21.48
N GLY A 160 -5.90 -0.69 -21.35
CA GLY A 160 -4.61 -1.31 -21.00
C GLY A 160 -4.20 -1.10 -19.53
N LEU A 161 -5.16 -0.72 -18.67
CA LEU A 161 -4.93 -0.44 -17.26
C LEU A 161 -5.28 -1.66 -16.41
N ARG A 162 -4.40 -2.00 -15.47
CA ARG A 162 -4.67 -3.00 -14.42
C ARG A 162 -5.17 -2.31 -13.16
N ASN A 163 -6.07 -2.95 -12.41
CA ASN A 163 -6.42 -2.47 -11.07
C ASN A 163 -5.16 -2.50 -10.18
N GLY A 164 -4.69 -1.33 -9.77
CA GLY A 164 -3.63 -1.14 -8.80
C GLY A 164 -4.13 -1.37 -7.38
N TYR A 165 -4.74 -2.52 -7.11
CA TYR A 165 -5.35 -2.85 -5.80
C TYR A 165 -4.38 -2.65 -4.63
N VAL A 166 -4.94 -2.46 -3.44
CA VAL A 166 -4.20 -2.53 -2.17
C VAL A 166 -4.46 -3.87 -1.48
N THR A 167 -3.59 -4.24 -0.57
CA THR A 167 -3.83 -5.37 0.35
C THR A 167 -3.78 -4.95 1.81
N VAL A 168 -3.34 -3.72 2.09
CA VAL A 168 -3.33 -3.13 3.43
C VAL A 168 -3.96 -1.76 3.29
N ASP A 169 -5.16 -1.61 3.82
CA ASP A 169 -5.85 -0.33 3.95
C ASP A 169 -5.56 0.30 5.32
N ASN A 170 -5.78 1.60 5.44
CA ASN A 170 -5.67 2.39 6.67
C ASN A 170 -6.19 3.81 6.43
N TYR A 171 -6.35 4.59 7.49
CA TYR A 171 -6.78 5.99 7.40
C TYR A 171 -5.63 6.99 7.62
N ASP A 172 -4.47 6.81 6.96
CA ASP A 172 -3.37 7.77 7.06
C ASP A 172 -3.76 9.19 6.63
N TRP A 173 -4.70 9.31 5.69
CA TRP A 173 -5.31 10.58 5.31
C TRP A 173 -5.98 11.28 6.50
N TYR A 174 -6.61 10.54 7.41
CA TYR A 174 -7.25 11.11 8.59
C TYR A 174 -6.24 11.37 9.71
N LEU A 175 -5.19 10.56 9.83
CA LEU A 175 -4.05 10.87 10.70
C LEU A 175 -3.44 12.23 10.32
N ASP A 176 -3.30 12.53 9.02
CA ASP A 176 -2.81 13.82 8.50
C ASP A 176 -3.73 14.99 8.89
N VAL A 177 -5.05 14.79 8.85
CA VAL A 177 -6.04 15.75 9.35
C VAL A 177 -5.86 16.01 10.85
N LEU A 178 -5.79 14.96 11.67
CA LEU A 178 -5.62 15.10 13.12
C LEU A 178 -4.27 15.73 13.49
N ALA A 179 -3.22 15.46 12.73
CA ALA A 179 -1.91 16.09 12.92
C ALA A 179 -1.93 17.58 12.58
N ALA A 180 -2.66 17.99 11.55
CA ALA A 180 -2.89 19.40 11.24
C ALA A 180 -3.65 20.11 12.37
N GLU A 181 -4.69 19.47 12.92
CA GLU A 181 -5.42 19.98 14.09
C GLU A 181 -4.52 20.10 15.33
N ALA A 182 -3.69 19.09 15.60
CA ALA A 182 -2.73 19.11 16.71
C ALA A 182 -1.73 20.25 16.56
N LEU A 183 -1.20 20.48 15.35
CA LEU A 183 -0.30 21.59 15.05
C LEU A 183 -0.97 22.95 15.26
N ALA A 184 -2.22 23.09 14.85
CA ALA A 184 -2.98 24.32 15.02
C ALA A 184 -3.31 24.60 16.51
N ALA A 185 -3.59 23.55 17.29
CA ALA A 185 -3.90 23.68 18.71
C ALA A 185 -2.65 23.94 19.57
N ASN A 186 -1.52 23.32 19.24
CA ASN A 186 -0.27 23.46 19.97
C ASN A 186 0.94 23.31 19.01
N PRO A 187 1.52 24.40 18.49
CA PRO A 187 2.67 24.33 17.58
C PRO A 187 3.90 23.59 18.15
N ASP A 188 4.00 23.49 19.48
CA ASP A 188 5.10 22.88 20.23
C ASP A 188 4.77 21.46 20.73
N PHE A 189 3.71 20.81 20.21
CA PHE A 189 3.39 19.43 20.59
C PHE A 189 4.57 18.48 20.31
N ASP A 190 4.67 17.40 21.08
CA ASP A 190 5.74 16.42 20.93
C ASP A 190 5.59 15.65 19.61
N ARG A 191 6.38 16.06 18.60
CA ARG A 191 6.42 15.41 17.28
C ARG A 191 6.90 13.97 17.33
N ASP A 192 7.66 13.59 18.35
CA ASP A 192 8.08 12.21 18.54
C ASP A 192 6.92 11.31 18.99
N VAL A 193 5.93 11.86 19.72
CA VAL A 193 4.68 11.15 20.03
C VAL A 193 3.87 10.91 18.75
N LEU A 194 3.71 11.94 17.92
CA LEU A 194 3.00 11.81 16.64
C LEU A 194 3.68 10.79 15.71
N ARG A 195 5.02 10.83 15.60
CA ARG A 195 5.80 9.87 14.83
C ARG A 195 5.54 8.43 15.26
N ARG A 196 5.62 8.15 16.57
CA ARG A 196 5.37 6.80 17.12
C ARG A 196 3.93 6.36 16.90
N LEU A 197 2.96 7.26 17.04
CA LEU A 197 1.55 6.96 16.77
C LEU A 197 1.36 6.60 15.30
N TYR A 198 1.79 7.46 14.38
CA TYR A 198 1.64 7.25 12.93
C TYR A 198 2.23 5.92 12.48
N VAL A 199 3.49 5.65 12.84
CA VAL A 199 4.17 4.40 12.48
C VAL A 199 3.50 3.19 13.14
N GLY A 200 3.07 3.30 14.39
CA GLY A 200 2.39 2.23 15.11
C GLY A 200 1.07 1.82 14.47
N VAL A 201 0.21 2.80 14.16
CA VAL A 201 -1.08 2.55 13.51
C VAL A 201 -0.91 1.85 12.17
N LEU A 202 0.04 2.30 11.34
CA LEU A 202 0.31 1.67 10.05
C LEU A 202 0.88 0.25 10.18
N LEU A 203 1.78 0.02 11.14
CA LEU A 203 2.34 -1.31 11.35
C LEU A 203 1.29 -2.30 11.87
N ASP A 204 0.36 -1.84 12.71
CA ASP A 204 -0.75 -2.66 13.21
C ASP A 204 -1.73 -3.01 12.08
N ALA A 205 -2.06 -2.07 11.19
CA ALA A 205 -2.82 -2.34 9.97
C ALA A 205 -2.12 -3.38 9.09
N VAL A 206 -0.81 -3.23 8.84
CA VAL A 206 0.00 -4.19 8.07
C VAL A 206 -0.09 -5.60 8.66
N ARG A 207 0.06 -5.75 9.98
CA ARG A 207 -0.05 -7.06 10.66
C ARG A 207 -1.45 -7.64 10.58
N PHE A 208 -2.48 -6.81 10.74
CA PHE A 208 -3.88 -7.23 10.65
C PHE A 208 -4.22 -7.82 9.27
N TYR A 209 -3.90 -7.09 8.21
CA TYR A 209 -4.18 -7.53 6.85
C TYR A 209 -3.29 -8.70 6.39
N ASP A 210 -2.06 -8.79 6.90
CA ASP A 210 -1.19 -9.96 6.74
C ASP A 210 -1.78 -11.20 7.43
N GLY A 211 -2.42 -11.03 8.59
CA GLY A 211 -3.20 -12.08 9.26
C GLY A 211 -4.34 -12.58 8.38
N ILE A 212 -5.17 -11.68 7.85
CA ILE A 212 -6.25 -12.01 6.91
C ILE A 212 -5.71 -12.75 5.68
N GLY A 213 -4.60 -12.26 5.13
CA GLY A 213 -3.91 -12.88 3.99
C GLY A 213 -3.49 -14.32 4.29
N ARG A 214 -2.82 -14.56 5.42
CA ARG A 214 -2.42 -15.91 5.84
C ARG A 214 -3.58 -16.86 6.06
N GLU A 215 -4.63 -16.41 6.72
CA GLU A 215 -5.81 -17.22 7.01
C GLU A 215 -6.58 -17.59 5.74
N THR A 216 -6.65 -16.65 4.78
CA THR A 216 -7.43 -16.83 3.55
C THR A 216 -6.65 -17.56 2.47
N LEU A 217 -5.35 -17.29 2.34
CA LEU A 217 -4.49 -17.77 1.24
C LEU A 217 -3.51 -18.88 1.66
N GLY A 218 -3.41 -19.18 2.96
CA GLY A 218 -2.42 -20.09 3.52
C GLY A 218 -0.98 -19.55 3.49
N ARG A 219 -0.79 -18.27 3.13
CA ARG A 219 0.52 -17.59 3.02
C ARG A 219 0.38 -16.08 3.18
N SER A 220 1.48 -15.40 3.45
CA SER A 220 1.57 -13.95 3.31
C SER A 220 1.76 -13.60 1.82
N PRO A 221 0.85 -12.84 1.18
CA PRO A 221 1.09 -12.31 -0.16
C PRO A 221 2.14 -11.21 -0.15
N ALA A 222 2.69 -10.85 -1.32
CA ALA A 222 3.34 -9.55 -1.44
C ALA A 222 2.28 -8.46 -1.24
N HIS A 223 2.38 -7.75 -0.12
CA HIS A 223 1.43 -6.71 0.23
C HIS A 223 1.70 -5.42 -0.54
N VAL A 224 0.65 -4.64 -0.78
CA VAL A 224 0.68 -3.25 -1.24
C VAL A 224 0.01 -2.40 -0.17
N LEU A 225 0.77 -1.49 0.43
CA LEU A 225 0.31 -0.54 1.45
C LEU A 225 -0.27 0.71 0.78
N LEU A 226 -1.50 1.06 1.15
CA LEU A 226 -2.08 2.36 0.86
C LEU A 226 -1.42 3.43 1.73
N LEU A 227 -0.96 4.50 1.11
CA LEU A 227 -0.64 5.78 1.75
C LEU A 227 -1.17 6.88 0.83
N HIS A 228 -1.24 8.11 1.33
CA HIS A 228 -1.50 9.29 0.51
C HIS A 228 -0.23 10.15 0.42
N GLU A 229 -0.08 10.96 -0.64
CA GLU A 229 1.00 11.96 -0.74
C GLU A 229 0.76 13.10 0.26
N ASN A 230 0.88 12.84 1.56
CA ASN A 230 0.53 13.74 2.66
C ASN A 230 1.75 14.14 3.51
N ASP A 231 1.55 15.06 4.47
CA ASP A 231 2.67 15.63 5.23
C ASP A 231 3.25 14.59 6.20
N LEU A 232 2.41 13.74 6.78
CA LEU A 232 2.87 12.66 7.67
C LEU A 232 3.75 11.64 6.95
N ALA A 233 3.38 11.25 5.72
CA ALA A 233 4.21 10.41 4.89
C ALA A 233 5.58 11.07 4.66
N ALA A 234 5.61 12.34 4.26
CA ALA A 234 6.87 13.06 4.05
C ALA A 234 7.70 13.27 5.33
N LEU A 235 7.05 13.37 6.50
CA LEU A 235 7.73 13.47 7.79
C LEU A 235 8.37 12.15 8.22
N PHE A 236 7.66 11.02 8.03
CA PHE A 236 7.94 9.78 8.75
C PHE A 236 8.18 8.55 7.88
N ILE A 237 8.30 8.70 6.55
CA ILE A 237 8.54 7.57 5.65
C ILE A 237 9.79 6.75 6.03
N THR A 238 10.86 7.41 6.47
CA THR A 238 12.09 6.74 6.90
C THR A 238 11.86 5.89 8.15
N ASP A 239 11.08 6.39 9.11
CA ASP A 239 10.70 5.66 10.32
C ASP A 239 9.78 4.48 10.01
N LEU A 240 8.80 4.68 9.13
CA LEU A 240 7.89 3.62 8.71
C LEU A 240 8.65 2.47 8.04
N VAL A 241 9.54 2.77 7.10
CA VAL A 241 10.35 1.76 6.42
C VAL A 241 11.29 1.04 7.40
N ALA A 242 11.90 1.77 8.35
CA ALA A 242 12.72 1.16 9.39
C ALA A 242 11.90 0.22 10.29
N ALA A 243 10.69 0.63 10.69
CA ALA A 243 9.79 -0.18 11.50
C ALA A 243 9.29 -1.43 10.76
N LEU A 244 8.92 -1.31 9.49
CA LEU A 244 8.56 -2.46 8.64
C LEU A 244 9.72 -3.48 8.59
N ARG A 245 10.95 -3.02 8.33
CA ARG A 245 12.12 -3.90 8.29
C ARG A 245 12.43 -4.53 9.64
N ALA A 246 12.30 -3.78 10.73
CA ALA A 246 12.45 -4.30 12.08
C ALA A 246 11.38 -5.35 12.43
N ASP A 247 10.17 -5.21 11.89
CA ASP A 247 9.11 -6.22 11.96
C ASP A 247 9.32 -7.35 10.94
N GLY A 248 10.45 -7.43 10.24
CA GLY A 248 10.79 -8.55 9.35
C GLY A 248 10.15 -8.47 7.95
N TRP A 249 9.71 -7.29 7.53
CA TRP A 249 9.25 -7.05 6.17
C TRP A 249 10.40 -6.67 5.24
N GLN A 250 10.39 -7.22 4.04
CA GLN A 250 11.16 -6.73 2.92
C GLN A 250 10.32 -5.71 2.16
N VAL A 251 10.80 -4.47 2.10
CA VAL A 251 10.19 -3.44 1.24
C VAL A 251 10.65 -3.69 -0.20
N VAL A 252 9.72 -4.01 -1.09
CA VAL A 252 9.97 -4.38 -2.49
C VAL A 252 9.36 -3.36 -3.46
N PRO A 253 9.85 -3.26 -4.71
CA PRO A 253 9.20 -2.47 -5.74
C PRO A 253 7.75 -2.90 -5.96
N ALA A 254 6.85 -1.95 -6.22
CA ALA A 254 5.44 -2.22 -6.47
C ALA A 254 5.23 -3.17 -7.66
N ALA A 255 6.06 -3.04 -8.71
CA ALA A 255 6.04 -3.96 -9.84
C ALA A 255 6.22 -5.43 -9.41
N GLU A 256 7.11 -5.71 -8.45
CA GLU A 256 7.30 -7.07 -7.93
C GLU A 256 6.10 -7.54 -7.10
N ALA A 257 5.51 -6.66 -6.29
CA ALA A 257 4.34 -7.00 -5.48
C ALA A 257 3.12 -7.36 -6.36
N TYR A 258 2.95 -6.69 -7.50
CA TYR A 258 1.89 -6.97 -8.47
C TYR A 258 2.11 -8.23 -9.32
N GLU A 259 3.28 -8.88 -9.23
CA GLU A 259 3.52 -10.21 -9.83
C GLU A 259 3.18 -11.36 -8.86
N ASP A 260 2.78 -11.07 -7.62
CA ASP A 260 2.29 -12.09 -6.69
C ASP A 260 1.03 -12.79 -7.25
N PRO A 261 0.86 -14.11 -7.08
CA PRO A 261 -0.31 -14.83 -7.60
C PRO A 261 -1.68 -14.27 -7.20
N ILE A 262 -1.77 -13.50 -6.10
CA ILE A 262 -3.00 -12.80 -5.72
C ILE A 262 -3.48 -11.81 -6.80
N ALA A 263 -2.58 -11.35 -7.68
CA ALA A 263 -2.91 -10.48 -8.80
C ALA A 263 -3.94 -11.12 -9.76
N GLY A 264 -3.86 -12.44 -9.94
CA GLY A 264 -4.79 -13.21 -10.79
C GLY A 264 -6.13 -13.55 -10.13
N SER A 265 -6.29 -13.27 -8.83
CA SER A 265 -7.51 -13.55 -8.08
C SER A 265 -8.35 -12.29 -7.90
N ALA A 266 -8.99 -11.83 -8.99
CA ALA A 266 -9.95 -10.74 -8.90
C ALA A 266 -11.16 -11.17 -8.04
N PRO A 267 -11.44 -10.51 -6.90
CA PRO A 267 -12.53 -10.90 -6.02
C PRO A 267 -13.88 -10.70 -6.69
N ASP A 268 -14.77 -11.70 -6.57
CA ASP A 268 -16.18 -11.58 -6.96
C ASP A 268 -17.03 -11.14 -5.77
N THR A 269 -16.83 -9.88 -5.36
CA THR A 269 -17.59 -9.23 -4.30
C THR A 269 -17.68 -7.71 -4.58
N LEU A 270 -18.53 -7.02 -3.82
CA LEU A 270 -18.56 -5.55 -3.73
C LEU A 270 -17.82 -5.04 -2.48
N PHE A 271 -17.38 -5.95 -1.60
CA PHE A 271 -16.54 -5.63 -0.45
C PHE A 271 -15.08 -5.47 -0.89
N ASN A 272 -14.79 -4.38 -1.61
CA ASN A 272 -13.46 -4.13 -2.19
C ASN A 272 -12.71 -2.98 -1.48
N GLY A 273 -13.42 -2.18 -0.66
CA GLY A 273 -12.87 -1.02 0.02
C GLY A 273 -11.68 -1.33 0.93
N GLN A 274 -11.71 -2.46 1.64
CA GLN A 274 -10.65 -2.92 2.56
C GLN A 274 -9.50 -3.66 1.86
N GLY A 275 -9.38 -3.51 0.54
CA GLY A 275 -8.34 -4.16 -0.26
C GLY A 275 -8.57 -5.64 -0.55
N ARG A 276 -7.64 -6.21 -1.32
CA ARG A 276 -7.82 -7.51 -2.00
C ARG A 276 -7.84 -8.70 -1.05
N VAL A 277 -7.03 -8.70 0.01
CA VAL A 277 -7.02 -9.82 0.98
C VAL A 277 -8.35 -9.91 1.74
N ALA A 278 -8.90 -8.77 2.15
CA ALA A 278 -10.19 -8.67 2.81
C ALA A 278 -11.35 -9.03 1.86
N ALA A 279 -11.29 -8.57 0.61
CA ALA A 279 -12.25 -8.94 -0.42
C ALA A 279 -12.28 -10.46 -0.68
N LEU A 280 -11.13 -11.11 -0.78
CA LEU A 280 -11.03 -12.57 -0.94
C LEU A 280 -11.52 -13.31 0.31
N ALA A 281 -11.19 -12.82 1.50
CA ALA A 281 -11.69 -13.36 2.77
C ALA A 281 -13.23 -13.29 2.84
N ARG A 282 -13.80 -12.19 2.35
CA ARG A 282 -15.26 -12.02 2.26
C ARG A 282 -15.89 -13.01 1.29
N VAL A 283 -15.26 -13.28 0.15
CA VAL A 283 -15.69 -14.32 -0.81
C VAL A 283 -15.62 -15.71 -0.15
N ALA A 284 -14.62 -15.95 0.69
CA ALA A 284 -14.48 -17.18 1.47
C ALA A 284 -15.47 -17.31 2.65
N GLY A 285 -16.37 -16.32 2.84
CA GLY A 285 -17.45 -16.37 3.82
C GLY A 285 -17.18 -15.68 5.16
N ARG A 286 -16.05 -14.99 5.33
CA ARG A 286 -15.76 -14.22 6.56
C ARG A 286 -16.68 -13.01 6.69
N ALA A 287 -17.00 -12.65 7.94
CA ALA A 287 -17.94 -11.56 8.21
C ALA A 287 -17.25 -10.19 8.03
N PRO A 288 -17.93 -9.18 7.42
CA PRO A 288 -17.30 -7.88 7.14
C PRO A 288 -16.64 -7.19 8.34
N HIS A 289 -17.22 -7.28 9.53
CA HIS A 289 -16.67 -6.64 10.75
C HIS A 289 -15.35 -7.26 11.22
N GLU A 290 -15.00 -8.46 10.76
CA GLU A 290 -13.71 -9.12 11.06
C GLU A 290 -12.61 -8.71 10.07
N LEU A 291 -12.97 -7.93 9.04
CA LEU A 291 -12.13 -7.64 7.87
C LEU A 291 -11.75 -6.16 7.75
N VAL A 292 -12.11 -5.35 8.74
CA VAL A 292 -11.80 -3.92 8.86
C VAL A 292 -10.97 -3.74 10.12
N HIS A 293 -9.83 -3.05 10.03
CA HIS A 293 -9.03 -2.79 11.23
C HIS A 293 -9.79 -1.82 12.16
N PRO A 294 -9.78 -2.00 13.50
CA PRO A 294 -10.51 -1.12 14.41
C PRO A 294 -10.12 0.36 14.37
N LEU A 295 -8.91 0.68 13.88
CA LEU A 295 -8.43 2.05 13.69
C LEU A 295 -8.72 2.62 12.29
N GLU A 296 -9.44 1.90 11.43
CA GLU A 296 -10.10 2.46 10.24
C GLU A 296 -11.44 3.09 10.65
N ASP A 297 -11.39 3.91 11.70
CA ASP A 297 -12.51 4.63 12.28
C ASP A 297 -12.02 5.99 12.77
N GLU A 298 -12.66 7.06 12.30
CA GLU A 298 -12.27 8.43 12.63
C GLU A 298 -12.38 8.73 14.13
N ALA A 299 -13.42 8.22 14.80
CA ALA A 299 -13.61 8.45 16.23
C ALA A 299 -12.52 7.73 17.05
N ALA A 300 -12.20 6.47 16.71
CA ALA A 300 -11.15 5.71 17.37
C ALA A 300 -9.77 6.36 17.19
N LEU A 301 -9.45 6.86 15.99
CA LEU A 301 -8.19 7.57 15.75
C LEU A 301 -8.13 8.89 16.52
N ARG A 302 -9.24 9.62 16.58
CA ARG A 302 -9.31 10.88 17.35
C ARG A 302 -9.14 10.63 18.83
N GLU A 303 -9.79 9.60 19.38
CA GLU A 303 -9.61 9.16 20.76
C GLU A 303 -8.14 8.82 21.03
N LEU A 304 -7.49 8.07 20.14
CA LEU A 304 -6.07 7.77 20.25
C LEU A 304 -5.20 9.04 20.27
N PHE A 305 -5.49 10.06 19.46
CA PHE A 305 -4.77 11.35 19.51
C PHE A 305 -4.96 12.07 20.85
N VAL A 306 -6.16 12.02 21.44
CA VAL A 306 -6.44 12.58 22.78
C VAL A 306 -5.68 11.80 23.85
N GLU A 307 -5.73 10.48 23.83
CA GLU A 307 -5.02 9.61 24.77
C GLU A 307 -3.50 9.81 24.75
N ARG A 308 -2.94 10.09 23.56
CA ARG A 308 -1.51 10.41 23.40
C ARG A 308 -1.18 11.87 23.71
N GLY A 309 -2.15 12.69 24.07
CA GLY A 309 -1.95 14.11 24.41
C GLY A 309 -1.60 14.99 23.21
N LEU A 310 -1.91 14.55 21.99
CA LEU A 310 -1.74 15.34 20.76
C LEU A 310 -2.93 16.28 20.52
N LEU A 311 -4.12 15.90 20.99
CA LEU A 311 -5.33 16.72 20.95
C LEU A 311 -5.94 16.90 22.34
N PRO A 312 -6.63 18.03 22.59
CA PRO A 312 -7.39 18.20 23.82
C PRO A 312 -8.58 17.23 23.86
N ALA A 313 -8.96 16.81 25.07
CA ALA A 313 -10.18 16.04 25.27
C ALA A 313 -11.42 16.83 24.80
N PRO A 314 -12.47 16.15 24.29
CA PRO A 314 -13.74 16.80 23.95
C PRO A 314 -14.28 17.55 25.18
N GLN A 315 -14.76 18.78 24.98
CA GLN A 315 -15.48 19.49 26.03
C GLN A 315 -16.87 18.83 26.21
N PRO A 316 -17.34 18.63 27.45
CA PRO A 316 -18.63 18.01 27.74
C PRO A 316 -19.83 18.86 27.27
#